data_AF-A0A9D2TCK3-F1
#
_entry.id   AF-A0A9D2TCK3-F1
#
_cell.length_a   1.000
_cell.length_b   1.000
_cell.length_c   1.000
_cell.angle_alpha   90.00
_cell.angle_beta   90.00
_cell.angle_gamma   90.00
#
_symmetry.space_group_name_H-M   'P 1'
#
loop_
_entity.id
_entity.type
_entity.pdbx_description
1 polymer ?
#
loop_
_entity_poly.entity_id
_entity_poly.type
_entity_poly.pdbx_seq_one_letter_code
_entity_poly.pdbx_strand_id
1 'polypeptide(L)'
;AASRLQSASEALWNTSNALSQDQEIFQQASWQAEDLEGVTGGVTEEITNMISEEITQGIAKRITESIAAKEQSLRSMESITGSMESITGSEESITGSKESVMGSMESVTDSLAALSDGLSQLSAQTEAAGNQYLAGLDSAMVQLKDGISTQVGGSVTQLKAGADSLAQGTKEVDEAVQELSQAAPALAGGIQSAEEGAGELKTQGTEALVQGAQQLDDGILQLIQGSSALDSGMQEMQQQIPALSQGAEQLSQGAKELKEGTGSLAEGAGALAEGTTTVSAGMDTLAAGAQQLSDGTGQLVGNKDTILDGIARLDDGAIQLSSGAYQLHDGSVTLGSGLEELNAGSETLKLGLADGAAQIRGTAMNEETEDMFAAPVKTTEEQITTVENNGHAMAPYMMSVALWVGCIAFSLMYPLTKYSGKLKSGFAWWGSKASVLYLIAVLQAVVMVAMLHFFDGFEPAEMTKTIAVACLASVAFMSVMYFFTNLLGKVGSFLMLVFMVIQLAGSVGTYPLELSGSFVPYLHDWVPFTYTVEAFRSTIAGGESIGEAVVFLTVLWLVFTALTILEFQIRAAKIRKGKPLAESWLEEKGLA
;
A
#
# COMPACT_ATOMS: atom_id res chain seq x y z
N ALA A 1 52.58 -20.83 -103.17
CA ALA A 1 51.98 -21.74 -102.17
C ALA A 1 52.87 -21.89 -100.92
N ALA A 2 54.18 -22.16 -101.06
CA ALA A 2 55.09 -22.33 -99.93
C ALA A 2 55.24 -21.09 -99.00
N SER A 3 55.28 -19.86 -99.53
CA SER A 3 55.44 -18.66 -98.70
C SER A 3 54.23 -18.36 -97.79
N ARG A 4 53.01 -18.78 -98.18
CA ARG A 4 51.80 -18.58 -97.36
C ARG A 4 51.71 -19.57 -96.18
N LEU A 5 52.34 -20.73 -96.28
CA LEU A 5 52.41 -21.71 -95.20
C LEU A 5 53.40 -21.29 -94.12
N GLN A 6 54.50 -20.63 -94.49
CA GLN A 6 55.50 -20.13 -93.54
C GLN A 6 54.95 -18.98 -92.69
N SER A 7 54.26 -18.01 -93.31
CA SER A 7 53.57 -16.92 -92.61
C SER A 7 52.46 -17.42 -91.68
N ALA A 8 51.75 -18.50 -92.07
CA ALA A 8 50.76 -19.13 -91.20
C ALA A 8 51.42 -19.83 -89.99
N SER A 9 52.60 -20.42 -90.16
CA SER A 9 53.34 -21.04 -89.06
C SER A 9 53.90 -20.03 -88.06
N GLU A 10 54.39 -18.87 -88.54
CA GLU A 10 54.86 -17.78 -87.67
C GLU A 10 53.71 -17.11 -86.93
N ALA A 11 52.55 -16.95 -87.58
CA ALA A 11 51.34 -16.48 -86.91
C ALA A 11 50.90 -17.48 -85.83
N LEU A 12 50.88 -18.79 -86.12
CA LEU A 12 50.53 -19.83 -85.15
C LEU A 12 51.51 -19.89 -83.97
N TRP A 13 52.81 -19.69 -84.23
CA TRP A 13 53.84 -19.67 -83.19
C TRP A 13 53.69 -18.45 -82.26
N ASN A 14 53.41 -17.27 -82.82
CA ASN A 14 53.14 -16.07 -82.02
C ASN A 14 51.83 -16.19 -81.22
N THR A 15 50.78 -16.77 -81.80
CA THR A 15 49.53 -17.04 -81.06
C THR A 15 49.73 -18.08 -79.97
N SER A 16 50.58 -19.10 -80.18
CA SER A 16 50.93 -20.10 -79.17
C SER A 16 51.69 -19.48 -78.00
N ASN A 17 52.62 -18.54 -78.26
CA ASN A 17 53.33 -17.83 -77.19
C ASN A 17 52.40 -16.90 -76.40
N ALA A 18 51.47 -16.20 -77.07
CA ALA A 18 50.48 -15.37 -76.39
C ALA A 18 49.56 -16.22 -75.49
N LEU A 19 49.10 -17.39 -75.96
CA LEU A 19 48.32 -18.33 -75.13
C LEU A 19 49.11 -18.86 -73.92
N SER A 20 50.43 -19.06 -74.06
CA SER A 20 51.26 -19.53 -72.95
C SER A 20 51.41 -18.47 -71.84
N GLN A 21 51.49 -17.19 -72.21
CA GLN A 21 51.53 -16.08 -71.25
C GLN A 21 50.18 -15.88 -70.54
N ASP A 22 49.07 -16.00 -71.27
CA ASP A 22 47.74 -15.98 -70.64
C ASP A 22 47.53 -17.16 -69.69
N GLN A 23 48.14 -18.31 -69.96
CA GLN A 23 48.06 -19.51 -69.10
C GLN A 23 48.86 -19.37 -67.79
N GLU A 24 49.99 -18.66 -67.79
CA GLU A 24 50.75 -18.33 -66.56
C GLU A 24 50.00 -17.33 -65.67
N ILE A 25 49.33 -16.33 -66.27
CA ILE A 25 48.49 -15.37 -65.54
C ILE A 25 47.27 -16.08 -64.94
N PHE A 26 46.66 -17.01 -65.68
CA PHE A 26 45.53 -17.81 -65.18
C PHE A 26 45.94 -18.75 -64.05
N GLN A 27 47.14 -19.32 -64.09
CA GLN A 27 47.69 -20.09 -62.98
C GLN A 27 47.88 -19.19 -61.75
N GLN A 28 48.59 -18.06 -61.86
CA GLN A 28 48.77 -17.16 -60.70
C GLN A 28 47.44 -16.68 -60.08
N ALA A 29 46.41 -16.44 -60.90
CA ALA A 29 45.07 -16.13 -60.42
C ALA A 29 44.38 -17.33 -59.73
N SER A 30 44.63 -18.56 -60.16
CA SER A 30 44.07 -19.75 -59.51
C SER A 30 44.71 -20.02 -58.15
N TRP A 31 46.03 -19.85 -58.01
CA TRP A 31 46.72 -19.98 -56.72
C TRP A 31 46.23 -18.96 -55.69
N GLN A 32 45.98 -17.71 -56.11
CA GLN A 32 45.41 -16.68 -55.23
C GLN A 32 43.93 -16.92 -54.89
N ALA A 33 43.17 -17.53 -55.79
CA ALA A 33 41.78 -17.93 -55.51
C ALA A 33 41.70 -19.10 -54.52
N GLU A 34 42.61 -20.06 -54.61
CA GLU A 34 42.65 -21.27 -53.76
C GLU A 34 43.07 -20.94 -52.31
N ASP A 35 43.98 -19.98 -52.10
CA ASP A 35 44.32 -19.45 -50.76
C ASP A 35 43.15 -18.68 -50.13
N LEU A 36 42.35 -17.96 -50.93
CA LEU A 36 41.15 -17.25 -50.47
C LEU A 36 40.01 -18.22 -50.14
N GLU A 37 39.87 -19.32 -50.88
CA GLU A 37 38.91 -20.39 -50.62
C GLU A 37 39.26 -21.17 -49.34
N GLY A 38 40.55 -21.40 -49.06
CA GLY A 38 41.01 -22.05 -47.82
C GLY A 38 40.76 -21.21 -46.55
N VAL A 39 41.03 -19.89 -46.62
CA VAL A 39 40.79 -18.97 -45.48
C VAL A 39 39.31 -18.73 -45.26
N THR A 40 38.51 -18.61 -46.33
CA THR A 40 37.05 -18.45 -46.20
C THR A 40 36.38 -19.75 -45.77
N GLY A 41 36.79 -20.92 -46.26
CA GLY A 41 36.29 -22.22 -45.82
C GLY A 41 36.52 -22.47 -44.33
N GLY A 42 37.75 -22.26 -43.84
CA GLY A 42 38.10 -22.48 -42.43
C GLY A 42 37.36 -21.55 -41.46
N VAL A 43 37.25 -20.26 -41.80
CA VAL A 43 36.52 -19.28 -40.96
C VAL A 43 35.01 -19.53 -40.99
N THR A 44 34.46 -19.99 -42.12
CA THR A 44 33.02 -20.27 -42.22
C THR A 44 32.65 -21.57 -41.49
N GLU A 45 33.49 -22.60 -41.54
CA GLU A 45 33.25 -23.87 -40.84
C GLU A 45 33.41 -23.72 -39.31
N GLU A 46 34.38 -22.93 -38.84
CA GLU A 46 34.60 -22.66 -37.42
C GLU A 46 33.50 -21.75 -36.82
N ILE A 47 33.03 -20.74 -37.56
CA ILE A 47 31.87 -19.92 -37.15
C ILE A 47 30.57 -20.72 -37.22
N THR A 48 30.38 -21.58 -38.22
CA THR A 48 29.17 -22.43 -38.33
C THR A 48 29.11 -23.46 -37.20
N ASN A 49 30.23 -24.06 -36.81
CA ASN A 49 30.30 -24.99 -35.67
C ASN A 49 30.11 -24.27 -34.32
N MET A 50 30.71 -23.09 -34.11
CA MET A 50 30.45 -22.28 -32.90
C MET A 50 28.98 -21.84 -32.80
N ILE A 51 28.36 -21.41 -33.91
CA ILE A 51 26.95 -20.99 -33.94
C ILE A 51 26.02 -22.19 -33.76
N SER A 52 26.31 -23.34 -34.36
CA SER A 52 25.39 -24.48 -34.37
C SER A 52 25.45 -25.34 -33.10
N GLU A 53 26.54 -25.31 -32.33
CA GLU A 53 26.67 -26.14 -31.12
C GLU A 53 26.43 -25.34 -29.83
N GLU A 54 26.97 -24.13 -29.72
CA GLU A 54 26.90 -23.34 -28.48
C GLU A 54 25.59 -22.53 -28.38
N ILE A 55 25.11 -21.95 -29.49
CA ILE A 55 23.84 -21.20 -29.50
C ILE A 55 22.66 -22.17 -29.57
N THR A 56 22.70 -23.23 -30.37
CA THR A 56 21.57 -24.17 -30.46
C THR A 56 21.38 -24.98 -29.17
N GLN A 57 22.45 -25.49 -28.55
CA GLN A 57 22.33 -26.14 -27.24
C GLN A 57 22.02 -25.15 -26.11
N GLY A 58 22.58 -23.94 -26.16
CA GLY A 58 22.28 -22.87 -25.19
C GLY A 58 20.84 -22.37 -25.25
N ILE A 59 20.29 -22.17 -26.45
CA ILE A 59 18.89 -21.81 -26.67
C ILE A 59 17.98 -22.99 -26.31
N ALA A 60 18.30 -24.22 -26.73
CA ALA A 60 17.52 -25.41 -26.36
C ALA A 60 17.49 -25.59 -24.84
N LYS A 61 18.63 -25.48 -24.15
CA LYS A 61 18.72 -25.55 -22.69
C LYS A 61 17.90 -24.45 -22.01
N ARG A 62 18.01 -23.19 -22.46
CA ARG A 62 17.21 -22.07 -21.92
C ARG A 62 15.73 -22.21 -22.19
N ILE A 63 15.34 -22.77 -23.34
CA ILE A 63 13.94 -23.09 -23.66
C ILE A 63 13.45 -24.21 -22.74
N THR A 64 14.23 -25.28 -22.53
CA THR A 64 13.87 -26.38 -21.61
C THR A 64 13.77 -25.89 -20.16
N GLU A 65 14.71 -25.06 -19.69
CA GLU A 65 14.66 -24.42 -18.37
C GLU A 65 13.47 -23.47 -18.24
N SER A 66 13.15 -22.70 -19.29
CA SER A 66 11.97 -21.83 -19.32
C SER A 66 10.65 -22.59 -19.39
N ILE A 67 10.60 -23.75 -20.07
CA ILE A 67 9.44 -24.64 -20.10
C ILE A 67 9.25 -25.30 -18.75
N ALA A 68 10.32 -25.79 -18.11
CA ALA A 68 10.27 -26.37 -16.77
C ALA A 68 9.83 -25.33 -15.72
N ALA A 69 10.34 -24.10 -15.80
CA ALA A 69 9.90 -22.98 -14.96
C ALA A 69 8.41 -22.65 -15.21
N LYS A 70 7.95 -22.69 -16.46
CA LYS A 70 6.55 -22.45 -16.83
C LYS A 70 5.62 -23.58 -16.38
N GLU A 71 6.06 -24.84 -16.42
CA GLU A 71 5.32 -25.98 -15.84
C GLU A 71 5.24 -25.89 -14.32
N GLN A 72 6.31 -25.45 -13.65
CA GLN A 72 6.29 -25.19 -12.21
C GLN A 72 5.34 -24.03 -11.88
N SER A 73 5.33 -22.95 -12.66
CA SER A 73 4.34 -21.88 -12.55
C SER A 73 2.92 -22.35 -12.86
N LEU A 74 2.74 -23.30 -13.78
CA LEU A 74 1.44 -23.89 -14.11
C LEU A 74 0.90 -24.75 -12.96
N ARG A 75 1.75 -25.58 -12.33
CA ARG A 75 1.41 -26.36 -11.12
C ARG A 75 1.13 -25.46 -9.92
N SER A 76 1.87 -24.35 -9.80
CA SER A 76 1.60 -23.32 -8.80
C SER A 76 0.26 -22.66 -9.07
N MET A 77 -0.08 -22.38 -10.34
CA MET A 77 -1.40 -21.89 -10.75
C MET A 77 -2.51 -22.90 -10.48
N GLU A 78 -2.32 -24.20 -10.72
CA GLU A 78 -3.31 -25.24 -10.39
C GLU A 78 -3.55 -25.33 -8.87
N SER A 79 -2.49 -25.23 -8.06
CA SER A 79 -2.61 -25.12 -6.61
C SER A 79 -3.32 -23.83 -6.18
N ILE A 80 -3.01 -22.70 -6.83
CA ILE A 80 -3.67 -21.41 -6.61
C ILE A 80 -5.13 -21.49 -7.06
N THR A 81 -5.48 -22.22 -8.11
CA THR A 81 -6.85 -22.47 -8.57
C THR A 81 -7.61 -23.33 -7.56
N GLY A 82 -7.01 -24.38 -7.01
CA GLY A 82 -7.61 -25.17 -5.93
C GLY A 82 -7.78 -24.37 -4.63
N SER A 83 -6.81 -23.52 -4.29
CA SER A 83 -6.96 -22.55 -3.19
C SER A 83 -8.02 -21.49 -3.52
N MET A 84 -8.14 -21.06 -4.78
CA MET A 84 -9.20 -20.16 -5.24
C MET A 84 -10.55 -20.83 -5.10
N GLU A 85 -10.77 -22.08 -5.51
CA GLU A 85 -12.02 -22.80 -5.29
C GLU A 85 -12.38 -22.91 -3.81
N SER A 86 -11.39 -23.09 -2.93
CA SER A 86 -11.63 -23.06 -1.46
C SER A 86 -11.96 -21.65 -0.95
N ILE A 87 -11.38 -20.61 -1.57
CA ILE A 87 -11.66 -19.21 -1.29
C ILE A 87 -13.03 -18.82 -1.86
N THR A 88 -13.44 -19.31 -3.03
CA THR A 88 -14.76 -19.10 -3.62
C THR A 88 -15.84 -19.79 -2.80
N GLY A 89 -15.58 -21.00 -2.27
CA GLY A 89 -16.49 -21.66 -1.34
C GLY A 89 -16.61 -20.96 0.02
N SER A 90 -15.54 -20.34 0.51
CA SER A 90 -15.59 -19.49 1.71
C SER A 90 -16.15 -18.10 1.42
N GLU A 91 -16.01 -17.58 0.20
CA GLU A 91 -16.63 -16.35 -0.31
C GLU A 91 -18.13 -16.54 -0.52
N GLU A 92 -18.60 -17.72 -0.92
CA GLU A 92 -20.03 -18.07 -1.00
C GLU A 92 -20.64 -18.16 0.42
N SER A 93 -19.89 -18.68 1.39
CA SER A 93 -20.30 -18.70 2.81
C SER A 93 -20.26 -17.31 3.47
N ILE A 94 -19.32 -16.44 3.06
CA ILE A 94 -19.23 -15.03 3.50
C ILE A 94 -20.27 -14.18 2.78
N THR A 95 -20.62 -14.48 1.53
CA THR A 95 -21.65 -13.80 0.74
C THR A 95 -23.03 -14.16 1.24
N GLY A 96 -23.31 -15.42 1.59
CA GLY A 96 -24.54 -15.80 2.28
C GLY A 96 -24.67 -15.15 3.66
N SER A 97 -23.56 -15.00 4.39
CA SER A 97 -23.54 -14.25 5.66
C SER A 97 -23.72 -12.74 5.44
N LYS A 98 -23.18 -12.18 4.36
CA LYS A 98 -23.34 -10.78 3.95
C LYS A 98 -24.75 -10.50 3.45
N GLU A 99 -25.39 -11.39 2.68
CA GLU A 99 -26.79 -11.28 2.26
C GLU A 99 -27.74 -11.40 3.44
N SER A 100 -27.45 -12.26 4.43
CA SER A 100 -28.22 -12.33 5.68
C SER A 100 -28.10 -11.04 6.51
N VAL A 101 -26.90 -10.48 6.62
CA VAL A 101 -26.66 -9.22 7.34
C VAL A 101 -27.20 -8.02 6.57
N MET A 102 -27.03 -7.95 5.24
CA MET A 102 -27.59 -6.90 4.38
C MET A 102 -29.11 -6.99 4.32
N GLY A 103 -29.72 -8.17 4.24
CA GLY A 103 -31.17 -8.33 4.31
C GLY A 103 -31.75 -7.94 5.68
N SER A 104 -30.99 -8.18 6.75
CA SER A 104 -31.34 -7.67 8.09
C SER A 104 -31.18 -6.14 8.19
N MET A 105 -30.19 -5.57 7.50
CA MET A 105 -29.90 -4.13 7.48
C MET A 105 -30.81 -3.36 6.52
N GLU A 106 -31.26 -3.97 5.44
CA GLU A 106 -32.28 -3.51 4.50
C GLU A 106 -33.66 -3.56 5.17
N SER A 107 -34.00 -4.63 5.89
CA SER A 107 -35.19 -4.68 6.76
C SER A 107 -35.22 -3.57 7.83
N VAL A 108 -34.07 -3.27 8.44
CA VAL A 108 -33.94 -2.17 9.40
C VAL A 108 -34.01 -0.80 8.69
N THR A 109 -33.43 -0.66 7.50
CA THR A 109 -33.44 0.59 6.72
C THR A 109 -34.83 0.88 6.15
N ASP A 110 -35.53 -0.14 5.65
CA ASP A 110 -36.92 -0.08 5.19
C ASP A 110 -37.87 0.20 6.36
N SER A 111 -37.61 -0.40 7.53
CA SER A 111 -38.38 -0.08 8.74
C SER A 111 -38.13 1.35 9.22
N LEU A 112 -36.90 1.88 9.10
CA LEU A 112 -36.55 3.25 9.45
C LEU A 112 -37.07 4.26 8.41
N ALA A 113 -37.06 3.89 7.13
CA ALA A 113 -37.62 4.67 6.02
C ALA A 113 -39.14 4.70 6.13
N ALA A 114 -39.81 3.58 6.43
CA ALA A 114 -41.25 3.53 6.69
C ALA A 114 -41.64 4.31 7.95
N LEU A 115 -40.78 4.34 8.98
CA LEU A 115 -41.00 5.17 10.17
C LEU A 115 -40.78 6.67 9.86
N SER A 116 -39.77 7.01 9.05
CA SER A 116 -39.46 8.36 8.59
C SER A 116 -40.54 8.91 7.64
N ASP A 117 -41.03 8.08 6.72
CA ASP A 117 -42.15 8.37 5.82
C ASP A 117 -43.46 8.45 6.60
N GLY A 118 -43.68 7.59 7.60
CA GLY A 118 -44.83 7.67 8.51
C GLY A 118 -44.82 8.95 9.35
N LEU A 119 -43.64 9.38 9.83
CA LEU A 119 -43.49 10.63 10.60
C LEU A 119 -43.62 11.87 9.70
N SER A 120 -43.15 11.79 8.46
CA SER A 120 -43.27 12.84 7.44
C SER A 120 -44.69 12.94 6.85
N GLN A 121 -45.41 11.82 6.73
CA GLN A 121 -46.84 11.80 6.37
C GLN A 121 -47.71 12.34 7.50
N LEU A 122 -47.36 12.14 8.77
CA LEU A 122 -48.07 12.71 9.91
C LEU A 122 -47.88 14.24 10.01
N SER A 123 -46.69 14.75 9.68
CA SER A 123 -46.47 16.21 9.56
C SER A 123 -47.14 16.80 8.31
N ALA A 124 -47.13 16.09 7.17
CA ALA A 124 -47.76 16.55 5.93
C ALA A 124 -49.30 16.49 5.95
N GLN A 125 -49.92 15.50 6.62
CA GLN A 125 -51.37 15.44 6.80
C GLN A 125 -51.90 16.57 7.70
N THR A 126 -51.05 17.12 8.57
CA THR A 126 -51.43 18.22 9.48
C THR A 126 -51.33 19.61 8.81
N GLU A 127 -50.52 19.78 7.76
CA GLU A 127 -50.46 21.01 6.93
C GLU A 127 -51.31 20.96 5.65
N ALA A 128 -51.53 19.78 5.04
CA ALA A 128 -52.28 19.63 3.79
C ALA A 128 -53.81 19.78 3.97
N ALA A 129 -54.36 19.47 5.15
CA ALA A 129 -55.78 19.66 5.43
C ALA A 129 -56.21 21.14 5.48
N GLY A 130 -55.26 22.08 5.68
CA GLY A 130 -55.52 23.52 5.72
C GLY A 130 -55.41 24.24 4.38
N ASN A 131 -54.48 23.82 3.49
CA ASN A 131 -54.15 24.58 2.27
C ASN A 131 -54.75 24.03 0.95
N GLN A 132 -55.24 22.78 0.91
CA GLN A 132 -55.86 22.24 -0.31
C GLN A 132 -57.28 22.78 -0.58
N TYR A 133 -57.98 23.25 0.45
CA TYR A 133 -59.36 23.75 0.30
C TYR A 133 -59.43 25.19 -0.24
N LEU A 134 -58.36 25.99 -0.08
CA LEU A 134 -58.33 27.41 -0.49
C LEU A 134 -57.60 27.65 -1.83
N ALA A 135 -56.64 26.81 -2.24
CA ALA A 135 -55.91 26.99 -3.51
C ALA A 135 -56.63 26.40 -4.74
N GLY A 136 -57.44 25.35 -4.57
CA GLY A 136 -58.19 24.72 -5.65
C GLY A 136 -59.34 25.58 -6.20
N LEU A 137 -59.90 26.47 -5.38
CA LEU A 137 -61.01 27.35 -5.78
C LEU A 137 -60.51 28.57 -6.59
N ASP A 138 -59.31 29.08 -6.32
CA ASP A 138 -58.76 30.29 -6.93
C ASP A 138 -58.14 30.00 -8.32
N SER A 139 -57.40 28.89 -8.47
CA SER A 139 -56.84 28.48 -9.77
C SER A 139 -57.91 28.00 -10.77
N ALA A 140 -58.98 27.35 -10.30
CA ALA A 140 -60.08 26.94 -11.19
C ALA A 140 -60.88 28.14 -11.74
N MET A 141 -61.02 29.22 -10.97
CA MET A 141 -61.68 30.47 -11.39
C MET A 141 -60.82 31.29 -12.35
N VAL A 142 -59.49 31.29 -12.20
CA VAL A 142 -58.57 32.02 -13.10
C VAL A 142 -58.42 31.29 -14.45
N GLN A 143 -58.29 29.96 -14.46
CA GLN A 143 -58.18 29.19 -15.70
C GLN A 143 -59.48 29.20 -16.54
N LEU A 144 -60.65 29.25 -15.90
CA LEU A 144 -61.94 29.42 -16.58
C LEU A 144 -62.09 30.83 -17.19
N LYS A 145 -61.56 31.87 -16.52
CA LYS A 145 -61.61 33.26 -16.98
C LYS A 145 -60.71 33.53 -18.20
N ASP A 146 -59.48 33.00 -18.19
CA ASP A 146 -58.51 33.21 -19.29
C ASP A 146 -58.84 32.37 -20.54
N GLY A 147 -59.39 31.16 -20.36
CA GLY A 147 -59.81 30.29 -21.46
C GLY A 147 -61.01 30.83 -22.25
N ILE A 148 -61.97 31.48 -21.59
CA ILE A 148 -63.14 32.09 -22.25
C ILE A 148 -62.78 33.40 -22.96
N SER A 149 -61.81 34.18 -22.45
CA SER A 149 -61.47 35.50 -23.02
C SER A 149 -60.58 35.41 -24.27
N THR A 150 -59.69 34.40 -24.36
CA THR A 150 -58.66 34.34 -25.42
C THR A 150 -59.14 33.60 -26.68
N GLN A 151 -60.00 32.60 -26.56
CA GLN A 151 -60.38 31.73 -27.70
C GLN A 151 -61.69 32.15 -28.42
N VAL A 152 -62.51 33.00 -27.77
CA VAL A 152 -63.75 33.55 -28.34
C VAL A 152 -63.55 34.97 -28.92
N GLY A 153 -62.59 35.76 -28.43
CA GLY A 153 -62.32 37.11 -28.92
C GLY A 153 -61.61 37.19 -30.29
N GLY A 154 -60.65 36.28 -30.54
CA GLY A 154 -59.90 36.23 -31.81
C GLY A 154 -60.76 35.75 -32.99
N SER A 155 -61.55 34.70 -32.75
CA SER A 155 -62.39 34.06 -33.78
C SER A 155 -63.56 34.94 -34.24
N VAL A 156 -64.08 35.84 -33.40
CA VAL A 156 -65.14 36.81 -33.75
C VAL A 156 -64.59 38.02 -34.53
N THR A 157 -63.33 38.40 -34.30
CA THR A 157 -62.70 39.56 -34.97
C THR A 157 -62.26 39.23 -36.40
N GLN A 158 -61.82 37.99 -36.67
CA GLN A 158 -61.51 37.51 -38.03
C GLN A 158 -62.76 37.25 -38.88
N LEU A 159 -63.89 36.89 -38.27
CA LEU A 159 -65.18 36.73 -38.98
C LEU A 159 -65.80 38.08 -39.39
N LYS A 160 -65.56 39.14 -38.61
CA LYS A 160 -66.03 40.51 -38.90
C LYS A 160 -65.24 41.17 -40.05
N ALA A 161 -63.93 40.99 -40.09
CA ALA A 161 -63.07 41.52 -41.17
C ALA A 161 -63.35 40.87 -42.54
N GLY A 162 -63.74 39.59 -42.57
CA GLY A 162 -64.15 38.88 -43.78
C GLY A 162 -65.52 39.32 -44.32
N ALA A 163 -66.43 39.75 -43.44
CA ALA A 163 -67.74 40.28 -43.83
C ALA A 163 -67.65 41.73 -44.36
N ASP A 164 -66.77 42.56 -43.79
CA ASP A 164 -66.56 43.95 -44.23
C ASP A 164 -65.89 44.01 -45.62
N SER A 165 -65.02 43.04 -45.96
CA SER A 165 -64.37 42.95 -47.28
C SER A 165 -65.34 42.57 -48.41
N LEU A 166 -66.46 41.91 -48.10
CA LEU A 166 -67.52 41.54 -49.05
C LEU A 166 -68.53 42.68 -49.29
N ALA A 167 -68.64 43.61 -48.35
CA ALA A 167 -69.47 44.83 -48.45
C ALA A 167 -68.77 45.96 -49.25
N GLN A 168 -67.44 45.94 -49.37
CA GLN A 168 -66.65 46.89 -50.16
C GLN A 168 -66.71 46.56 -51.67
N GLY A 169 -66.64 45.27 -52.04
CA GLY A 169 -66.67 44.82 -53.44
C GLY A 169 -68.04 44.98 -54.15
N THR A 170 -69.12 45.20 -53.41
CA THR A 170 -70.45 45.50 -53.99
C THR A 170 -70.65 47.00 -54.26
N LYS A 171 -69.77 47.88 -53.76
CA LYS A 171 -69.79 49.33 -54.02
C LYS A 171 -69.03 49.73 -55.29
N GLU A 172 -68.01 48.97 -55.66
CA GLU A 172 -67.20 49.21 -56.88
C GLU A 172 -67.93 48.83 -58.19
N VAL A 173 -69.06 48.12 -58.10
CA VAL A 173 -69.94 47.79 -59.24
C VAL A 173 -71.02 48.86 -59.48
N ASP A 174 -71.33 49.68 -58.47
CA ASP A 174 -72.36 50.74 -58.54
C ASP A 174 -71.79 52.07 -59.11
N GLU A 175 -70.47 52.29 -58.97
CA GLU A 175 -69.75 53.45 -59.52
C GLU A 175 -69.46 53.30 -61.04
N ALA A 176 -69.36 52.07 -61.56
CA ALA A 176 -69.16 51.79 -62.99
C ALA A 176 -70.43 52.03 -63.85
N VAL A 177 -71.61 52.19 -63.23
CA VAL A 177 -72.89 52.44 -63.90
C VAL A 177 -73.25 53.94 -63.95
N GLN A 178 -72.55 54.80 -63.21
CA GLN A 178 -72.74 56.26 -63.23
C GLN A 178 -71.86 57.03 -64.24
N GLU A 179 -70.79 56.43 -64.77
CA GLU A 179 -69.96 57.05 -65.84
C GLU A 179 -70.56 56.96 -67.25
N LEU A 180 -71.62 56.19 -67.46
CA LEU A 180 -72.29 56.05 -68.77
C LEU A 180 -73.46 57.05 -68.98
N SER A 181 -73.70 57.95 -68.02
CA SER A 181 -74.90 58.78 -67.93
C SER A 181 -74.71 60.27 -68.30
N GLN A 182 -73.51 60.72 -68.66
CA GLN A 182 -73.25 62.17 -68.88
C GLN A 182 -72.47 62.56 -70.16
N ALA A 183 -72.50 61.73 -71.22
CA ALA A 183 -72.10 62.18 -72.57
C ALA A 183 -73.33 62.63 -73.38
N ALA A 184 -73.79 63.82 -73.00
CA ALA A 184 -75.02 64.49 -73.37
C ALA A 184 -75.12 64.90 -74.87
N PRO A 185 -76.31 65.30 -75.33
CA PRO A 185 -76.68 65.54 -76.72
C PRO A 185 -76.02 66.79 -77.32
N ALA A 186 -75.08 66.61 -78.26
CA ALA A 186 -74.40 67.72 -78.92
C ALA A 186 -74.10 67.56 -80.42
N LEU A 187 -74.65 66.58 -81.16
CA LEU A 187 -74.52 66.63 -82.63
C LEU A 187 -75.67 66.03 -83.44
N ALA A 188 -76.88 66.44 -83.04
CA ALA A 188 -78.07 66.50 -83.88
C ALA A 188 -77.92 67.44 -85.11
N GLY A 189 -76.75 67.48 -85.75
CA GLY A 189 -76.41 68.35 -86.90
C GLY A 189 -75.83 67.64 -88.13
N GLY A 190 -75.31 66.41 -88.01
CA GLY A 190 -74.71 65.71 -89.16
C GLY A 190 -75.70 65.09 -90.14
N ILE A 191 -76.94 64.87 -89.69
CA ILE A 191 -78.01 64.19 -90.46
C ILE A 191 -78.58 65.08 -91.59
N GLN A 192 -78.19 66.35 -91.69
CA GLN A 192 -78.72 67.28 -92.69
C GLN A 192 -77.82 67.50 -93.93
N SER A 193 -76.60 66.94 -93.99
CA SER A 193 -75.63 67.22 -95.08
C SER A 193 -75.31 66.07 -96.03
N ALA A 194 -75.85 64.86 -95.81
CA ALA A 194 -75.63 63.72 -96.72
C ALA A 194 -76.76 63.53 -97.75
N GLU A 195 -77.86 64.27 -97.63
CA GLU A 195 -78.98 64.28 -98.57
C GLU A 195 -78.68 65.10 -99.86
N GLU A 196 -77.61 65.90 -99.86
CA GLU A 196 -77.22 66.78 -100.98
C GLU A 196 -76.15 66.19 -101.93
N GLY A 197 -75.47 65.09 -101.55
CA GLY A 197 -74.41 64.46 -102.37
C GLY A 197 -74.91 63.59 -103.54
N ALA A 198 -76.21 63.36 -103.63
CA ALA A 198 -76.84 62.52 -104.64
C ALA A 198 -76.86 63.14 -106.07
N GLY A 199 -76.32 64.34 -106.28
CA GLY A 199 -76.28 65.02 -107.58
C GLY A 199 -75.09 64.65 -108.48
N GLU A 200 -74.05 63.99 -107.96
CA GLU A 200 -72.76 63.84 -108.67
C GLU A 200 -72.48 62.43 -109.25
N LEU A 201 -73.49 61.58 -109.39
CA LEU A 201 -74.13 61.40 -110.71
C LEU A 201 -73.25 61.23 -111.99
N LYS A 202 -72.61 62.31 -112.42
CA LYS A 202 -72.27 62.61 -113.83
C LYS A 202 -71.52 61.57 -114.70
N THR A 203 -70.25 61.30 -114.36
CA THR A 203 -69.24 61.30 -115.46
C THR A 203 -68.10 60.26 -115.43
N GLN A 204 -68.00 59.32 -114.48
CA GLN A 204 -66.79 58.43 -114.40
C GLN A 204 -67.05 56.91 -114.31
N GLY A 205 -68.30 56.45 -114.46
CA GLY A 205 -68.71 55.07 -114.16
C GLY A 205 -68.34 53.97 -115.17
N THR A 206 -67.56 54.22 -116.22
CA THR A 206 -67.39 53.24 -117.33
C THR A 206 -65.97 52.68 -117.49
N GLU A 207 -64.93 53.30 -116.90
CA GLU A 207 -63.54 52.77 -116.97
C GLU A 207 -63.18 51.85 -115.79
N ALA A 208 -63.78 52.04 -114.61
CA ALA A 208 -63.50 51.23 -113.42
C ALA A 208 -63.97 49.76 -113.53
N LEU A 209 -64.98 49.48 -114.34
CA LEU A 209 -65.56 48.14 -114.47
C LEU A 209 -64.66 47.18 -115.27
N VAL A 210 -63.82 47.69 -116.16
CA VAL A 210 -62.90 46.88 -116.97
C VAL A 210 -61.68 46.42 -116.16
N GLN A 211 -61.19 47.25 -115.23
CA GLN A 211 -60.05 46.88 -114.36
C GLN A 211 -60.44 45.85 -113.27
N GLY A 212 -61.68 45.93 -112.76
CA GLY A 212 -62.17 44.98 -111.75
C GLY A 212 -62.30 43.53 -112.25
N ALA A 213 -62.58 43.33 -113.54
CA ALA A 213 -62.67 41.99 -114.13
C ALA A 213 -61.29 41.32 -114.25
N GLN A 214 -60.22 42.09 -114.42
CA GLN A 214 -58.85 41.58 -114.53
C GLN A 214 -58.25 41.21 -113.16
N GLN A 215 -58.57 41.97 -112.11
CA GLN A 215 -58.16 41.66 -110.74
C GLN A 215 -58.82 40.39 -110.17
N LEU A 216 -60.02 40.04 -110.65
CA LEU A 216 -60.72 38.82 -110.23
C LEU A 216 -60.07 37.54 -110.78
N ASP A 217 -59.56 37.58 -112.02
CA ASP A 217 -58.89 36.44 -112.66
C ASP A 217 -57.53 36.13 -111.99
N ASP A 218 -56.76 37.17 -111.63
CA ASP A 218 -55.51 37.05 -110.87
C ASP A 218 -55.75 36.50 -109.45
N GLY A 219 -56.86 36.90 -108.81
CA GLY A 219 -57.27 36.40 -107.49
C GLY A 219 -57.64 34.92 -107.50
N ILE A 220 -58.26 34.43 -108.58
CA ILE A 220 -58.59 33.01 -108.75
C ILE A 220 -57.32 32.16 -108.93
N LEU A 221 -56.33 32.66 -109.68
CA LEU A 221 -55.03 31.98 -109.84
C LEU A 221 -54.25 31.91 -108.52
N GLN A 222 -54.26 32.96 -107.71
CA GLN A 222 -53.65 32.94 -106.37
C GLN A 222 -54.35 31.96 -105.42
N LEU A 223 -55.68 31.83 -105.49
CA LEU A 223 -56.42 30.89 -104.67
C LEU A 223 -56.12 29.42 -105.02
N ILE A 224 -55.95 29.11 -106.31
CA ILE A 224 -55.54 27.77 -106.78
C ILE A 224 -54.12 27.43 -106.28
N GLN A 225 -53.18 28.38 -106.38
CA GLN A 225 -51.82 28.18 -105.84
C GLN A 225 -51.82 28.03 -104.30
N GLY A 226 -52.63 28.83 -103.59
CA GLY A 226 -52.78 28.73 -102.14
C GLY A 226 -53.39 27.39 -101.69
N SER A 227 -54.38 26.87 -102.42
CA SER A 227 -54.97 25.57 -102.12
C SER A 227 -54.00 24.41 -102.37
N SER A 228 -53.16 24.51 -103.41
CA SER A 228 -52.13 23.49 -103.69
C SER A 228 -50.99 23.52 -102.66
N ALA A 229 -50.61 24.72 -102.19
CA ALA A 229 -49.63 24.87 -101.11
C ALA A 229 -50.16 24.35 -99.77
N LEU A 230 -51.46 24.56 -99.49
CA LEU A 230 -52.11 24.03 -98.29
C LEU A 230 -52.19 22.49 -98.30
N ASP A 231 -52.55 21.88 -99.44
CA ASP A 231 -52.57 20.42 -99.57
C ASP A 231 -51.17 19.81 -99.39
N SER A 232 -50.15 20.44 -99.98
CA SER A 232 -48.75 20.03 -99.81
C SER A 232 -48.29 20.15 -98.36
N GLY A 233 -48.61 21.26 -97.69
CA GLY A 233 -48.31 21.46 -96.26
C GLY A 233 -49.05 20.48 -95.35
N MET A 234 -50.26 20.06 -95.72
CA MET A 234 -51.05 19.08 -94.97
C MET A 234 -50.51 17.65 -95.16
N GLN A 235 -50.01 17.32 -96.34
CA GLN A 235 -49.28 16.06 -96.58
C GLN A 235 -47.93 16.03 -95.85
N GLU A 236 -47.17 17.13 -95.83
CA GLU A 236 -45.95 17.25 -95.02
C GLU A 236 -46.26 17.09 -93.53
N MET A 237 -47.33 17.72 -93.03
CA MET A 237 -47.76 17.57 -91.64
C MET A 237 -48.17 16.11 -91.32
N GLN A 238 -48.90 15.45 -92.21
CA GLN A 238 -49.25 14.02 -92.06
C GLN A 238 -48.02 13.12 -92.03
N GLN A 239 -46.95 13.43 -92.77
CA GLN A 239 -45.71 12.66 -92.75
C GLN A 239 -44.90 12.88 -91.45
N GLN A 240 -45.04 14.04 -90.80
CA GLN A 240 -44.33 14.38 -89.56
C GLN A 240 -45.05 13.91 -88.28
N ILE A 241 -46.38 13.69 -88.33
CA ILE A 241 -47.17 13.19 -87.18
C ILE A 241 -46.67 11.84 -86.63
N PRO A 242 -46.34 10.82 -87.45
CA PRO A 242 -45.79 9.56 -86.96
C PRO A 242 -44.46 9.74 -86.23
N ALA A 243 -43.57 10.60 -86.75
CA ALA A 243 -42.27 10.89 -86.12
C ALA A 243 -42.46 11.63 -84.79
N LEU A 244 -43.41 12.57 -84.71
CA LEU A 244 -43.75 13.27 -83.48
C LEU A 244 -44.38 12.34 -82.43
N SER A 245 -45.26 11.43 -82.84
CA SER A 245 -45.85 10.41 -81.97
C SER A 245 -44.78 9.47 -81.42
N GLN A 246 -43.86 9.03 -82.28
CA GLN A 246 -42.77 8.14 -81.90
C GLN A 246 -41.77 8.83 -80.95
N GLY A 247 -41.50 10.13 -81.18
CA GLY A 247 -40.71 10.96 -80.27
C GLY A 247 -41.39 11.19 -78.92
N ALA A 248 -42.71 11.40 -78.90
CA ALA A 248 -43.49 11.51 -77.65
C ALA A 248 -43.50 10.19 -76.86
N GLU A 249 -43.56 9.05 -77.56
CA GLU A 249 -43.53 7.72 -76.96
C GLU A 249 -42.14 7.39 -76.40
N GLN A 250 -41.05 7.73 -77.12
CA GLN A 250 -39.68 7.67 -76.59
C GLN A 250 -39.47 8.56 -75.38
N LEU A 251 -40.02 9.79 -75.39
CA LEU A 251 -39.94 10.70 -74.25
C LEU A 251 -40.70 10.16 -73.04
N SER A 252 -41.88 9.55 -73.27
CA SER A 252 -42.66 8.87 -72.21
C SER A 252 -41.90 7.67 -71.63
N GLN A 253 -41.25 6.88 -72.48
CA GLN A 253 -40.42 5.74 -72.07
C GLN A 253 -39.22 6.22 -71.24
N GLY A 254 -38.48 7.22 -71.73
CA GLY A 254 -37.34 7.81 -71.03
C GLY A 254 -37.74 8.48 -69.70
N ALA A 255 -38.93 9.07 -69.61
CA ALA A 255 -39.46 9.60 -68.36
C ALA A 255 -39.80 8.50 -67.34
N LYS A 256 -40.28 7.33 -67.79
CA LYS A 256 -40.47 6.15 -66.93
C LYS A 256 -39.14 5.60 -66.44
N GLU A 257 -38.16 5.43 -67.32
CA GLU A 257 -36.81 4.95 -66.97
C GLU A 257 -36.11 5.91 -66.00
N LEU A 258 -36.25 7.22 -66.20
CA LEU A 258 -35.72 8.23 -65.27
C LEU A 258 -36.42 8.15 -63.91
N LYS A 259 -37.74 7.97 -63.88
CA LYS A 259 -38.50 7.78 -62.64
C LYS A 259 -38.08 6.51 -61.88
N GLU A 260 -37.86 5.41 -62.59
CA GLU A 260 -37.35 4.16 -62.01
C GLU A 260 -35.91 4.34 -61.49
N GLY A 261 -35.01 4.93 -62.28
CA GLY A 261 -33.63 5.18 -61.88
C GLY A 261 -33.51 6.14 -60.68
N THR A 262 -34.35 7.17 -60.62
CA THR A 262 -34.44 8.07 -59.45
C THR A 262 -35.03 7.39 -58.22
N GLY A 263 -35.98 6.47 -58.41
CA GLY A 263 -36.48 5.60 -57.36
C GLY A 263 -35.39 4.71 -56.78
N SER A 264 -34.65 3.99 -57.62
CA SER A 264 -33.53 3.15 -57.18
C SER A 264 -32.40 3.96 -56.53
N LEU A 265 -32.14 5.18 -56.99
CA LEU A 265 -31.16 6.06 -56.36
C LEU A 265 -31.63 6.51 -54.97
N ALA A 266 -32.92 6.83 -54.80
CA ALA A 266 -33.48 7.18 -53.50
C ALA A 266 -33.42 5.99 -52.51
N GLU A 267 -33.72 4.78 -52.98
CA GLU A 267 -33.57 3.55 -52.19
C GLU A 267 -32.11 3.31 -51.80
N GLY A 268 -31.17 3.45 -52.75
CA GLY A 268 -29.74 3.32 -52.48
C GLY A 268 -29.21 4.36 -51.49
N ALA A 269 -29.69 5.61 -51.58
CA ALA A 269 -29.37 6.67 -50.63
C ALA A 269 -29.94 6.39 -49.24
N GLY A 270 -31.17 5.84 -49.16
CA GLY A 270 -31.79 5.39 -47.92
C GLY A 270 -30.98 4.27 -47.25
N ALA A 271 -30.62 3.23 -48.01
CA ALA A 271 -29.80 2.12 -47.52
C ALA A 271 -28.40 2.59 -47.06
N LEU A 272 -27.80 3.54 -47.77
CA LEU A 272 -26.53 4.14 -47.35
C LEU A 272 -26.68 4.92 -46.04
N ALA A 273 -27.74 5.72 -45.87
CA ALA A 273 -28.00 6.45 -44.64
C ALA A 273 -28.22 5.50 -43.45
N GLU A 274 -28.98 4.42 -43.64
CA GLU A 274 -29.14 3.36 -42.64
C GLU A 274 -27.81 2.70 -42.29
N GLY A 275 -27.02 2.28 -43.29
CA GLY A 275 -25.71 1.69 -43.08
C GLY A 275 -24.75 2.63 -42.33
N THR A 276 -24.79 3.93 -42.63
CA THR A 276 -23.96 4.94 -41.95
C THR A 276 -24.40 5.11 -40.49
N THR A 277 -25.70 5.05 -40.23
CA THR A 277 -26.27 5.07 -38.86
C THR A 277 -25.85 3.82 -38.08
N THR A 278 -25.90 2.64 -38.70
CA THR A 278 -25.42 1.39 -38.09
C THR A 278 -23.93 1.44 -37.77
N VAL A 279 -23.11 1.97 -38.68
CA VAL A 279 -21.66 2.14 -38.44
C VAL A 279 -21.41 3.10 -37.28
N SER A 280 -22.12 4.23 -37.22
CA SER A 280 -22.01 5.18 -36.10
C SER A 280 -22.33 4.50 -34.76
N ALA A 281 -23.44 3.78 -34.69
CA ALA A 281 -23.82 3.04 -33.47
C ALA A 281 -22.78 1.96 -33.10
N GLY A 282 -22.19 1.29 -34.10
CA GLY A 282 -21.09 0.34 -33.90
C GLY A 282 -19.83 0.99 -33.36
N MET A 283 -19.49 2.21 -33.82
CA MET A 283 -18.36 2.99 -33.31
C MET A 283 -18.60 3.48 -31.88
N ASP A 284 -19.82 3.91 -31.55
CA ASP A 284 -20.18 4.29 -30.18
C ASP A 284 -20.08 3.09 -29.24
N THR A 285 -20.52 1.92 -29.69
CA THR A 285 -20.38 0.65 -28.95
C THR A 285 -18.92 0.27 -28.75
N LEU A 286 -18.09 0.42 -29.78
CA LEU A 286 -16.65 0.15 -29.70
C LEU A 286 -15.94 1.11 -28.74
N ALA A 287 -16.30 2.40 -28.77
CA ALA A 287 -15.76 3.41 -27.87
C ALA A 287 -16.14 3.11 -26.41
N ALA A 288 -17.39 2.74 -26.15
CA ALA A 288 -17.84 2.31 -24.83
C ALA A 288 -17.09 1.06 -24.35
N GLY A 289 -16.91 0.05 -25.22
CA GLY A 289 -16.14 -1.15 -24.91
C GLY A 289 -14.67 -0.87 -24.63
N ALA A 290 -14.04 0.03 -25.38
CA ALA A 290 -12.66 0.47 -25.15
C ALA A 290 -12.51 1.23 -23.82
N GLN A 291 -13.48 2.09 -23.47
CA GLN A 291 -13.50 2.77 -22.18
C GLN A 291 -13.65 1.76 -21.04
N GLN A 292 -14.57 0.81 -21.15
CA GLN A 292 -14.75 -0.24 -20.15
C GLN A 292 -13.49 -1.10 -19.96
N LEU A 293 -12.80 -1.42 -21.06
CA LEU A 293 -11.51 -2.12 -21.00
C LEU A 293 -10.44 -1.26 -20.31
N SER A 294 -10.34 0.03 -20.64
CA SER A 294 -9.42 0.96 -19.99
C SER A 294 -9.70 1.06 -18.48
N ASP A 295 -10.96 1.20 -18.09
CA ASP A 295 -11.38 1.29 -16.69
C ASP A 295 -11.06 0.00 -15.94
N GLY A 296 -11.35 -1.17 -16.53
CA GLY A 296 -11.01 -2.48 -15.97
C GLY A 296 -9.50 -2.68 -15.81
N THR A 297 -8.71 -2.24 -16.80
CA THR A 297 -7.25 -2.29 -16.73
C THR A 297 -6.72 -1.32 -15.66
N GLY A 298 -7.33 -0.14 -15.53
CA GLY A 298 -7.04 0.83 -14.48
C GLY A 298 -7.33 0.30 -13.08
N GLN A 299 -8.46 -0.41 -12.90
CA GLN A 299 -8.79 -1.09 -11.65
C GLN A 299 -7.78 -2.20 -11.32
N LEU A 300 -7.35 -2.98 -12.32
CA LEU A 300 -6.34 -4.02 -12.13
C LEU A 300 -4.99 -3.44 -11.71
N VAL A 301 -4.55 -2.36 -12.37
CA VAL A 301 -3.32 -1.65 -12.00
C VAL A 301 -3.44 -1.00 -10.62
N GLY A 302 -4.58 -0.39 -10.30
CA GLY A 302 -4.84 0.20 -8.97
C GLY A 302 -4.84 -0.83 -7.85
N ASN A 303 -5.27 -2.07 -8.12
CA ASN A 303 -5.28 -3.17 -7.16
C ASN A 303 -4.00 -4.01 -7.15
N LYS A 304 -3.04 -3.73 -8.04
CA LYS A 304 -1.77 -4.47 -8.14
C LYS A 304 -1.09 -4.60 -6.77
N ASP A 305 -0.96 -3.49 -6.05
CA ASP A 305 -0.23 -3.47 -4.79
C ASP A 305 -0.97 -4.28 -3.71
N THR A 306 -2.31 -4.23 -3.68
CA THR A 306 -3.14 -5.10 -2.83
C THR A 306 -2.94 -6.59 -3.13
N ILE A 307 -2.85 -6.96 -4.42
CA ILE A 307 -2.59 -8.34 -4.84
C ILE A 307 -1.18 -8.78 -4.42
N LEU A 308 -0.18 -7.93 -4.62
CA LEU A 308 1.21 -8.21 -4.21
C LEU A 308 1.34 -8.34 -2.69
N ASP A 309 0.67 -7.47 -1.93
CA ASP A 309 0.58 -7.56 -0.47
C ASP A 309 -0.13 -8.86 -0.04
N GLY A 310 -1.19 -9.25 -0.74
CA GLY A 310 -1.88 -10.52 -0.52
C GLY A 310 -0.96 -11.72 -0.72
N ILE A 311 -0.15 -11.71 -1.79
CA ILE A 311 0.84 -12.76 -2.08
C ILE A 311 1.94 -12.77 -1.01
N ALA A 312 2.46 -11.61 -0.60
CA ALA A 312 3.48 -11.53 0.44
C ALA A 312 2.97 -12.06 1.78
N ARG A 313 1.73 -11.72 2.15
CA ARG A 313 1.08 -12.25 3.37
C ARG A 313 0.87 -13.76 3.30
N LEU A 314 0.58 -14.30 2.11
CA LEU A 314 0.47 -15.74 1.91
C LEU A 314 1.81 -16.45 2.07
N ASP A 315 2.89 -15.87 1.54
CA ASP A 315 4.27 -16.37 1.70
C ASP A 315 4.71 -16.36 3.17
N ASP A 316 4.50 -15.24 3.87
CA ASP A 316 4.75 -15.13 5.31
C ASP A 316 3.95 -16.18 6.10
N GLY A 317 2.68 -16.38 5.75
CA GLY A 317 1.83 -17.41 6.35
C GLY A 317 2.36 -18.83 6.12
N ALA A 318 2.87 -19.12 4.92
CA ALA A 318 3.47 -20.42 4.60
C ALA A 318 4.77 -20.66 5.38
N ILE A 319 5.61 -19.64 5.54
CA ILE A 319 6.84 -19.69 6.36
C ILE A 319 6.49 -19.96 7.82
N GLN A 320 5.51 -19.24 8.37
CA GLN A 320 5.05 -19.44 9.75
C GLN A 320 4.50 -20.86 9.96
N LEU A 321 3.70 -21.37 9.02
CA LEU A 321 3.19 -22.74 9.08
C LEU A 321 4.32 -23.78 9.07
N SER A 322 5.33 -23.59 8.21
CA SER A 322 6.50 -24.46 8.17
C SER A 322 7.28 -24.43 9.48
N SER A 323 7.53 -23.24 10.03
CA SER A 323 8.19 -23.08 11.33
C SER A 323 7.40 -23.75 12.46
N GLY A 324 6.08 -23.59 12.48
CA GLY A 324 5.21 -24.26 13.45
C GLY A 324 5.25 -25.78 13.34
N ALA A 325 5.35 -26.32 12.12
CA ALA A 325 5.50 -27.76 11.89
C ALA A 325 6.84 -28.29 12.43
N TYR A 326 7.95 -27.56 12.26
CA TYR A 326 9.24 -27.92 12.87
C TYR A 326 9.18 -27.91 14.40
N GLN A 327 8.57 -26.88 14.99
CA GLN A 327 8.39 -26.81 16.45
C GLN A 327 7.54 -27.98 16.98
N LEU A 328 6.48 -28.36 16.26
CA LEU A 328 5.65 -29.51 16.61
C LEU A 328 6.44 -30.83 16.51
N HIS A 329 7.29 -30.97 15.49
CA HIS A 329 8.18 -32.11 15.34
C HIS A 329 9.16 -32.21 16.51
N ASP A 330 9.88 -31.14 16.84
CA ASP A 330 10.84 -31.10 17.94
C ASP A 330 10.16 -31.36 19.29
N GLY A 331 8.96 -30.79 19.50
CA GLY A 331 8.13 -31.07 20.67
C GLY A 331 7.73 -32.55 20.76
N SER A 332 7.41 -33.18 19.63
CA SER A 332 7.07 -34.61 19.55
C SER A 332 8.27 -35.51 19.84
N VAL A 333 9.46 -35.14 19.35
CA VAL A 333 10.73 -35.84 19.67
C VAL A 333 11.01 -35.73 21.16
N THR A 334 10.91 -34.53 21.74
CA THR A 334 11.10 -34.29 23.17
C THR A 334 10.13 -35.10 24.02
N LEU A 335 8.85 -35.12 23.64
CA LEU A 335 7.84 -35.93 24.31
C LEU A 335 8.15 -37.43 24.22
N GLY A 336 8.60 -37.90 23.06
CA GLY A 336 9.05 -39.28 22.86
C GLY A 336 10.19 -39.66 23.81
N SER A 337 11.23 -38.83 23.88
CA SER A 337 12.34 -39.04 24.82
C SER A 337 11.90 -39.02 26.29
N GLY A 338 10.99 -38.11 26.66
CA GLY A 338 10.43 -38.07 28.02
C GLY A 338 9.62 -39.32 28.36
N LEU A 339 8.90 -39.91 27.40
CA LEU A 339 8.19 -41.18 27.59
C LEU A 339 9.15 -42.36 27.74
N GLU A 340 10.27 -42.38 27.02
CA GLU A 340 11.33 -43.39 27.20
C GLU A 340 11.95 -43.32 28.59
N GLU A 341 12.26 -42.10 29.06
CA GLU A 341 12.79 -41.86 30.41
C GLU A 341 11.78 -42.27 31.48
N LEU A 342 10.50 -41.93 31.32
CA LEU A 342 9.43 -42.35 32.22
C LEU A 342 9.31 -43.88 32.29
N ASN A 343 9.42 -44.56 31.14
CA ASN A 343 9.38 -46.02 31.08
C ASN A 343 10.60 -46.64 31.78
N ALA A 344 11.80 -46.09 31.56
CA ALA A 344 13.01 -46.53 32.24
C ALA A 344 12.95 -46.31 33.76
N GLY A 345 12.44 -45.15 34.20
CA GLY A 345 12.20 -44.84 35.60
C GLY A 345 11.17 -45.79 36.24
N SER A 346 10.10 -46.11 35.51
CA SER A 346 9.08 -47.07 35.96
C SER A 346 9.63 -48.48 36.10
N GLU A 347 10.47 -48.93 35.17
CA GLU A 347 11.18 -50.22 35.28
C GLU A 347 12.14 -50.22 36.47
N THR A 348 12.89 -49.14 36.67
CA THR A 348 13.78 -48.97 37.82
C THR A 348 13.01 -49.06 39.14
N LEU A 349 11.86 -48.38 39.24
CA LEU A 349 11.00 -48.43 40.41
C LEU A 349 10.45 -49.84 40.64
N LYS A 350 9.98 -50.53 39.58
CA LYS A 350 9.48 -51.91 39.67
C LYS A 350 10.56 -52.85 40.18
N LEU A 351 11.78 -52.75 39.64
CA LEU A 351 12.92 -53.56 40.06
C LEU A 351 13.33 -53.25 41.50
N GLY A 352 13.39 -51.98 41.89
CA GLY A 352 13.71 -51.57 43.26
C GLY A 352 12.66 -52.06 44.28
N LEU A 353 11.37 -52.01 43.92
CA LEU A 353 10.30 -52.52 44.78
C LEU A 353 10.34 -54.05 44.89
N ALA A 354 10.67 -54.75 43.80
CA ALA A 354 10.85 -56.20 43.80
C ALA A 354 12.07 -56.62 44.65
N ASP A 355 13.18 -55.89 44.54
CA ASP A 355 14.39 -56.12 45.34
C ASP A 355 14.14 -55.84 46.82
N GLY A 356 13.54 -54.69 47.16
CA GLY A 356 13.15 -54.37 48.53
C GLY A 356 12.21 -55.41 49.14
N ALA A 357 11.22 -55.88 48.37
CA ALA A 357 10.34 -56.97 48.81
C ALA A 357 11.10 -58.29 49.02
N ALA A 358 12.10 -58.59 48.19
CA ALA A 358 12.96 -59.76 48.35
C ALA A 358 13.85 -59.64 49.59
N GLN A 359 14.45 -58.48 49.85
CA GLN A 359 15.25 -58.21 51.06
C GLN A 359 14.42 -58.34 52.34
N ILE A 360 13.20 -57.81 52.35
CA ILE A 360 12.26 -57.96 53.48
C ILE A 360 11.96 -59.44 53.72
N ARG A 361 11.69 -60.22 52.68
CA ARG A 361 11.43 -61.67 52.81
C ARG A 361 12.66 -62.47 53.22
N GLY A 362 13.85 -62.03 52.84
CA GLY A 362 15.13 -62.67 53.18
C GLY A 362 15.63 -62.35 54.59
N THR A 363 15.09 -61.31 55.22
CA THR A 363 15.40 -60.94 56.61
C THR A 363 14.49 -61.75 57.54
N ALA A 364 15.05 -62.65 58.34
CA ALA A 364 14.27 -63.44 59.28
C ALA A 364 13.69 -62.52 60.38
N MET A 365 12.35 -62.37 60.42
CA MET A 365 11.70 -61.68 61.53
C MET A 365 11.97 -62.43 62.84
N ASN A 366 12.70 -61.78 63.73
CA ASN A 366 12.91 -62.18 65.13
C ASN A 366 12.39 -61.05 66.04
N GLU A 367 12.30 -61.31 67.35
CA GLU A 367 11.81 -60.33 68.35
C GLU A 367 12.55 -58.99 68.28
N GLU A 368 13.87 -58.99 68.04
CA GLU A 368 14.68 -57.76 67.87
C GLU A 368 14.26 -56.92 66.65
N THR A 369 13.93 -57.58 65.54
CA THR A 369 13.48 -56.89 64.32
C THR A 369 12.08 -56.32 64.51
N GLU A 370 11.20 -57.03 65.24
CA GLU A 370 9.85 -56.57 65.59
C GLU A 370 9.89 -55.34 66.51
N ASP A 371 10.76 -55.36 67.53
CA ASP A 371 11.01 -54.22 68.43
C ASP A 371 11.62 -53.02 67.67
N MET A 372 12.49 -53.25 66.68
CA MET A 372 13.07 -52.18 65.86
C MET A 372 12.02 -51.45 65.00
N PHE A 373 10.97 -52.15 64.53
CA PHE A 373 9.84 -51.55 63.80
C PHE A 373 8.80 -50.89 64.72
N ALA A 374 8.64 -51.39 65.95
CA ALA A 374 7.69 -50.87 66.94
C ALA A 374 8.26 -49.74 67.82
N ALA A 375 9.60 -49.59 67.87
CA ALA A 375 10.25 -48.52 68.61
C ALA A 375 10.06 -47.17 67.87
N PRO A 376 9.52 -46.13 68.52
CA PRO A 376 9.44 -44.81 67.92
C PRO A 376 10.83 -44.32 67.53
N VAL A 377 10.95 -43.78 66.32
CA VAL A 377 12.19 -43.17 65.81
C VAL A 377 12.66 -42.12 66.81
N LYS A 378 13.74 -42.41 67.54
CA LYS A 378 14.45 -41.38 68.31
C LYS A 378 15.31 -40.60 67.35
N THR A 379 14.84 -39.42 66.98
CA THR A 379 15.63 -38.44 66.24
C THR A 379 16.87 -38.08 67.06
N THR A 380 18.05 -38.34 66.50
CA THR A 380 19.31 -37.84 67.06
C THR A 380 19.56 -36.51 66.38
N GLU A 381 19.31 -35.41 67.09
CA GLU A 381 19.55 -34.06 66.60
C GLU A 381 21.04 -33.74 66.74
N GLU A 382 21.73 -33.58 65.62
CA GLU A 382 23.14 -33.12 65.59
C GLU A 382 23.12 -31.61 65.37
N GLN A 383 23.13 -30.84 66.47
CA GLN A 383 23.26 -29.38 66.41
C GLN A 383 24.73 -29.04 66.13
N ILE A 384 25.00 -28.47 64.95
CA ILE A 384 26.36 -28.05 64.55
C ILE A 384 26.85 -26.89 65.44
N THR A 385 25.95 -26.00 65.84
CA THR A 385 26.20 -24.85 66.75
C THR A 385 24.93 -24.44 67.49
N THR A 386 25.06 -23.96 68.72
CA THR A 386 23.96 -23.42 69.52
C THR A 386 23.94 -21.89 69.50
N VAL A 387 22.75 -21.30 69.33
CA VAL A 387 22.52 -19.85 69.46
C VAL A 387 21.48 -19.63 70.55
N GLU A 388 21.92 -19.14 71.71
CA GLU A 388 21.12 -19.09 72.95
C GLU A 388 19.83 -18.26 72.86
N ASN A 389 19.83 -17.17 72.09
CA ASN A 389 18.65 -16.33 71.92
C ASN A 389 18.65 -15.55 70.60
N ASN A 390 17.52 -14.93 70.27
CA ASN A 390 17.34 -14.13 69.06
C ASN A 390 18.33 -12.94 68.99
N GLY A 391 18.70 -12.36 70.14
CA GLY A 391 19.71 -11.31 70.21
C GLY A 391 21.07 -11.75 69.67
N HIS A 392 21.52 -12.97 70.01
CA HIS A 392 22.76 -13.56 69.49
C HIS A 392 22.67 -13.84 67.98
N ALA A 393 21.49 -14.26 67.50
CA ALA A 393 21.25 -14.49 66.07
C ALA A 393 21.28 -13.19 65.24
N MET A 394 20.83 -12.07 65.83
CA MET A 394 20.75 -10.76 65.17
C MET A 394 21.99 -9.88 65.39
N ALA A 395 22.85 -10.19 66.37
CA ALA A 395 24.08 -9.45 66.66
C ALA A 395 25.01 -9.30 65.43
N PRO A 396 25.33 -10.34 64.64
CA PRO A 396 26.11 -10.22 63.40
C PRO A 396 25.65 -9.09 62.47
N TYR A 397 24.34 -8.98 62.33
CA TYR A 397 23.69 -8.00 61.47
C TYR A 397 23.80 -6.60 62.05
N MET A 398 23.44 -6.42 63.32
CA MET A 398 23.50 -5.09 63.95
C MET A 398 24.93 -4.58 64.13
N MET A 399 25.90 -5.48 64.35
CA MET A 399 27.32 -5.14 64.39
C MET A 399 27.79 -4.58 63.03
N SER A 400 27.39 -5.21 61.93
CA SER A 400 27.71 -4.74 60.58
C SER A 400 27.13 -3.35 60.31
N VAL A 401 25.88 -3.10 60.72
CA VAL A 401 25.23 -1.79 60.62
C VAL A 401 25.96 -0.74 61.45
N ALA A 402 26.28 -1.04 62.71
CA ALA A 402 26.92 -0.11 63.63
C ALA A 402 28.29 0.36 63.10
N LEU A 403 29.11 -0.56 62.58
CA LEU A 403 30.40 -0.21 61.98
C LEU A 403 30.25 0.67 60.74
N TRP A 404 29.27 0.40 59.89
CA TRP A 404 29.02 1.20 58.69
C TRP A 404 28.57 2.62 59.04
N VAL A 405 27.61 2.74 59.97
CA VAL A 405 27.11 4.03 60.46
C VAL A 405 28.22 4.83 61.13
N GLY A 406 29.09 4.19 61.93
CA GLY A 406 30.26 4.82 62.52
C GLY A 406 31.21 5.39 61.47
N CYS A 407 31.44 4.66 60.37
CA CYS A 407 32.23 5.14 59.24
C CYS A 407 31.57 6.33 58.52
N ILE A 408 30.25 6.27 58.27
CA ILE A 408 29.50 7.41 57.69
C ILE A 408 29.64 8.65 58.57
N ALA A 409 29.33 8.52 59.87
CA ALA A 409 29.36 9.63 60.81
C ALA A 409 30.74 10.30 60.85
N PHE A 410 31.81 9.50 60.93
CA PHE A 410 33.16 10.03 60.93
C PHE A 410 33.52 10.70 59.59
N SER A 411 33.18 10.09 58.46
CA SER A 411 33.47 10.65 57.13
C SER A 411 32.73 11.98 56.85
N LEU A 412 31.58 12.20 57.50
CA LEU A 412 30.84 13.46 57.45
C LEU A 412 31.42 14.55 58.36
N MET A 413 31.88 14.19 59.56
CA MET A 413 32.38 15.15 60.55
C MET A 413 33.83 15.56 60.30
N TYR A 414 34.67 14.64 59.82
CA TYR A 414 36.09 14.87 59.64
C TYR A 414 36.39 15.52 58.27
N PRO A 415 37.18 16.61 58.19
CA PRO A 415 37.45 17.28 56.93
C PRO A 415 38.42 16.46 56.06
N LEU A 416 37.87 15.61 55.18
CA LEU A 416 38.62 14.67 54.33
C LEU A 416 39.44 15.36 53.24
N THR A 417 38.93 16.45 52.67
CA THR A 417 39.52 17.17 51.52
C THR A 417 40.31 18.43 51.90
N LYS A 418 40.43 18.76 53.20
CA LYS A 418 41.19 19.95 53.64
C LYS A 418 42.63 19.58 54.03
N TYR A 419 43.61 20.29 53.47
CA TYR A 419 45.02 20.20 53.87
C TYR A 419 45.53 21.53 54.45
N SER A 420 46.52 21.47 55.34
CA SER A 420 47.19 22.64 55.91
C SER A 420 48.66 22.65 55.49
N GLY A 421 49.21 23.82 55.17
CA GLY A 421 50.59 23.97 54.70
C GLY A 421 50.81 23.67 53.21
N LYS A 422 52.03 23.25 52.83
CA LYS A 422 52.42 23.03 51.42
C LYS A 422 52.09 21.60 50.95
N LEU A 423 51.43 21.48 49.79
CA LEU A 423 51.02 20.20 49.19
C LEU A 423 52.19 19.44 48.54
N LYS A 424 52.80 18.50 49.30
CA LYS A 424 53.98 17.70 48.86
C LYS A 424 53.67 16.64 47.79
N SER A 425 52.60 15.86 47.93
CA SER A 425 52.10 14.89 46.94
C SER A 425 50.67 14.45 47.30
N GLY A 426 49.95 13.85 46.35
CA GLY A 426 48.63 13.28 46.63
C GLY A 426 48.71 12.14 47.65
N PHE A 427 49.72 11.27 47.54
CA PHE A 427 49.95 10.18 48.49
C PHE A 427 50.24 10.69 49.92
N ALA A 428 51.10 11.70 50.08
CA ALA A 428 51.38 12.26 51.40
C ALA A 428 50.15 12.92 52.02
N TRP A 429 49.31 13.53 51.19
CA TRP A 429 48.05 14.13 51.62
C TRP A 429 47.04 13.06 52.04
N TRP A 430 46.80 12.04 51.21
CA TRP A 430 45.99 10.88 51.57
C TRP A 430 46.49 10.25 52.87
N GLY A 431 47.80 9.97 52.98
CA GLY A 431 48.41 9.33 54.14
C GLY A 431 48.16 10.09 55.44
N SER A 432 48.17 11.43 55.41
CA SER A 432 47.86 12.27 56.57
C SER A 432 46.41 12.14 57.08
N LYS A 433 45.48 11.76 56.20
CA LYS A 433 44.06 11.55 56.50
C LYS A 433 43.79 10.10 56.85
N ALA A 434 44.33 9.18 56.05
CA ALA A 434 44.25 7.75 56.24
C ALA A 434 44.77 7.32 57.62
N SER A 435 45.85 7.94 58.13
CA SER A 435 46.38 7.64 59.46
C SER A 435 45.38 7.90 60.58
N VAL A 436 44.50 8.90 60.43
CA VAL A 436 43.44 9.20 61.40
C VAL A 436 42.23 8.29 61.16
N LEU A 437 41.79 8.16 59.90
CA LEU A 437 40.62 7.39 59.51
C LEU A 437 40.72 5.92 59.91
N TYR A 438 41.82 5.24 59.55
CA TYR A 438 41.98 3.82 59.84
C TYR A 438 42.21 3.55 61.33
N LEU A 439 42.86 4.48 62.03
CA LEU A 439 42.97 4.39 63.48
C LEU A 439 41.58 4.45 64.13
N ILE A 440 40.73 5.38 63.71
CA ILE A 440 39.36 5.48 64.22
C ILE A 440 38.51 4.27 63.81
N ALA A 441 38.68 3.74 62.59
CA ALA A 441 38.01 2.52 62.14
C ALA A 441 38.33 1.31 63.02
N VAL A 442 39.60 1.09 63.34
CA VAL A 442 40.00 0.02 64.26
C VAL A 442 39.47 0.27 65.67
N LEU A 443 39.60 1.51 66.18
CA LEU A 443 39.14 1.86 67.52
C LEU A 443 37.62 1.69 67.67
N GLN A 444 36.80 2.13 66.72
CA GLN A 444 35.35 1.97 66.81
C GLN A 444 34.94 0.49 66.83
N ALA A 445 35.64 -0.37 66.11
CA ALA A 445 35.37 -1.80 66.09
C ALA A 445 35.67 -2.46 67.43
N VAL A 446 36.83 -2.14 68.01
CA VAL A 446 37.21 -2.64 69.34
C VAL A 446 36.25 -2.12 70.42
N VAL A 447 35.90 -0.83 70.37
CA VAL A 447 34.94 -0.22 71.31
C VAL A 447 33.57 -0.87 71.19
N MET A 448 33.06 -1.07 69.97
CA MET A 448 31.78 -1.74 69.74
C MET A 448 31.76 -3.14 70.36
N VAL A 449 32.75 -3.99 70.05
CA VAL A 449 32.81 -5.36 70.60
C VAL A 449 32.98 -5.34 72.13
N ALA A 450 33.81 -4.44 72.66
CA ALA A 450 33.98 -4.29 74.11
C ALA A 450 32.69 -3.85 74.80
N MET A 451 31.93 -2.92 74.21
CA MET A 451 30.64 -2.49 74.77
C MET A 451 29.63 -3.65 74.78
N LEU A 452 29.53 -4.40 73.69
CA LEU A 452 28.66 -5.59 73.64
C LEU A 452 29.08 -6.62 74.71
N HIS A 453 30.38 -6.84 74.89
CA HIS A 453 30.87 -7.80 75.88
C HIS A 453 30.55 -7.36 77.32
N PHE A 454 30.88 -6.11 77.69
CA PHE A 454 30.75 -5.65 79.08
C PHE A 454 29.33 -5.26 79.50
N PHE A 455 28.50 -4.78 78.58
CA PHE A 455 27.14 -4.31 78.91
C PHE A 455 26.05 -5.31 78.56
N ASP A 456 26.22 -6.08 77.48
CA ASP A 456 25.18 -6.97 76.96
C ASP A 456 25.50 -8.46 77.16
N GLY A 457 26.64 -8.78 77.80
CA GLY A 457 27.06 -10.17 78.07
C GLY A 457 27.43 -10.94 76.80
N PHE A 458 27.91 -10.24 75.77
CA PHE A 458 28.26 -10.83 74.48
C PHE A 458 29.55 -11.67 74.58
N GLU A 459 29.41 -13.00 74.48
CA GLU A 459 30.52 -13.98 74.55
C GLU A 459 30.58 -14.83 73.27
N PRO A 460 31.22 -14.33 72.18
CA PRO A 460 31.45 -15.11 70.96
C PRO A 460 32.28 -16.36 71.23
N ALA A 461 31.95 -17.46 70.56
CA ALA A 461 32.73 -18.70 70.58
C ALA A 461 34.21 -18.46 70.25
N GLU A 462 34.50 -17.53 69.32
CA GLU A 462 35.85 -17.17 68.90
C GLU A 462 36.12 -15.67 69.05
N MET A 463 36.11 -15.15 70.27
CA MET A 463 36.29 -13.73 70.62
C MET A 463 37.40 -13.00 69.83
N THR A 464 38.58 -13.62 69.69
CA THR A 464 39.71 -13.00 68.96
C THR A 464 39.40 -12.83 67.48
N LYS A 465 38.76 -13.84 66.86
CA LYS A 465 38.39 -13.76 65.43
C LYS A 465 37.26 -12.76 65.24
N THR A 466 36.29 -12.67 66.16
CA THR A 466 35.23 -11.65 66.12
C THR A 466 35.81 -10.24 66.14
N ILE A 467 36.78 -9.94 67.02
CA ILE A 467 37.45 -8.64 67.06
C ILE A 467 38.23 -8.38 65.75
N ALA A 468 38.94 -9.38 65.23
CA ALA A 468 39.71 -9.25 64.00
C ALA A 468 38.80 -8.97 62.78
N VAL A 469 37.69 -9.70 62.66
CA VAL A 469 36.66 -9.49 61.63
C VAL A 469 36.04 -8.11 61.77
N ALA A 470 35.71 -7.66 62.99
CA ALA A 470 35.17 -6.33 63.21
C ALA A 470 36.13 -5.22 62.78
N CYS A 471 37.43 -5.38 63.08
CA CYS A 471 38.45 -4.41 62.66
C CYS A 471 38.60 -4.40 61.13
N LEU A 472 38.67 -5.57 60.49
CA LEU A 472 38.79 -5.68 59.04
C LEU A 472 37.55 -5.10 58.33
N ALA A 473 36.36 -5.46 58.79
CA ALA A 473 35.10 -4.93 58.31
C ALA A 473 35.04 -3.41 58.42
N SER A 474 35.40 -2.85 59.59
CA SER A 474 35.39 -1.40 59.78
C SER A 474 36.40 -0.69 58.88
N VAL A 475 37.59 -1.24 58.69
CA VAL A 475 38.61 -0.70 57.78
C VAL A 475 38.16 -0.77 56.31
N ALA A 476 37.52 -1.87 55.90
CA ALA A 476 36.96 -2.02 54.57
C ALA A 476 35.82 -1.02 54.34
N PHE A 477 34.86 -0.94 55.26
CA PHE A 477 33.74 0.01 55.21
C PHE A 477 34.24 1.46 55.20
N MET A 478 35.21 1.79 56.05
CA MET A 478 35.83 3.12 56.08
C MET A 478 36.48 3.45 54.73
N SER A 479 37.08 2.48 54.05
CA SER A 479 37.70 2.71 52.73
C SER A 479 36.67 3.01 51.65
N VAL A 480 35.55 2.28 51.65
CA VAL A 480 34.41 2.54 50.76
C VAL A 480 33.83 3.93 51.05
N MET A 481 33.55 4.23 52.32
CA MET A 481 33.03 5.53 52.75
C MET A 481 33.96 6.67 52.36
N TYR A 482 35.26 6.48 52.60
CA TYR A 482 36.26 7.50 52.33
C TYR A 482 36.32 7.80 50.84
N PHE A 483 36.36 6.78 49.99
CA PHE A 483 36.36 6.97 48.53
C PHE A 483 35.14 7.76 48.06
N PHE A 484 33.92 7.30 48.38
CA PHE A 484 32.71 7.92 47.86
C PHE A 484 32.45 9.30 48.43
N THR A 485 32.67 9.51 49.73
CA THR A 485 32.54 10.84 50.35
C THR A 485 33.60 11.80 49.80
N ASN A 486 34.83 11.35 49.55
CA ASN A 486 35.87 12.21 49.01
C ASN A 486 35.62 12.55 47.53
N LEU A 487 35.14 11.59 46.73
CA LEU A 487 34.85 11.77 45.31
C LEU A 487 33.64 12.66 45.04
N LEU A 488 32.56 12.47 45.80
CA LEU A 488 31.23 13.06 45.54
C LEU A 488 30.75 14.03 46.63
N GLY A 489 31.54 14.27 47.69
CA GLY A 489 31.14 15.13 48.80
C GLY A 489 29.93 14.57 49.57
N LYS A 490 29.03 15.46 50.01
CA LYS A 490 27.79 15.08 50.72
C LYS A 490 26.91 14.11 49.93
N VAL A 491 26.89 14.22 48.60
CA VAL A 491 26.15 13.27 47.73
C VAL A 491 26.71 11.86 47.88
N GLY A 492 28.03 11.71 47.98
CA GLY A 492 28.66 10.41 48.22
C GLY A 492 28.23 9.78 49.53
N SER A 493 28.23 10.54 50.63
CA SER A 493 27.75 10.05 51.91
C SER A 493 26.26 9.69 51.89
N PHE A 494 25.43 10.46 51.17
CA PHE A 494 24.01 10.14 50.99
C PHE A 494 23.83 8.83 50.20
N LEU A 495 24.57 8.63 49.11
CA LEU A 495 24.55 7.37 48.36
C LEU A 495 24.99 6.18 49.21
N MET A 496 25.94 6.37 50.11
CA MET A 496 26.37 5.33 51.04
C MET A 496 25.34 5.02 52.14
N LEU A 497 24.49 5.99 52.50
CA LEU A 497 23.33 5.75 53.35
C LEU A 497 22.24 4.96 52.59
N VAL A 498 21.95 5.30 51.34
CA VAL A 498 21.02 4.52 50.50
C VAL A 498 21.56 3.11 50.30
N PHE A 499 22.85 2.98 50.01
CA PHE A 499 23.50 1.68 49.84
C PHE A 499 23.43 0.87 51.14
N MET A 500 23.61 1.48 52.32
CA MET A 500 23.38 0.80 53.60
C MET A 500 21.98 0.16 53.65
N VAL A 501 20.92 0.90 53.31
CA VAL A 501 19.54 0.40 53.34
C VAL A 501 19.33 -0.76 52.35
N ILE A 502 19.97 -0.72 51.18
CA ILE A 502 19.93 -1.83 50.22
C ILE A 502 20.63 -3.07 50.79
N GLN A 503 21.77 -2.89 51.43
CA GLN A 503 22.53 -3.99 52.04
C GLN A 503 21.76 -4.66 53.18
N LEU A 504 20.92 -3.93 53.93
CA LEU A 504 20.04 -4.50 54.96
C LEU A 504 19.11 -5.60 54.40
N ALA A 505 18.62 -5.42 53.16
CA ALA A 505 17.77 -6.40 52.50
C ALA A 505 18.57 -7.57 51.88
N GLY A 506 19.80 -7.30 51.41
CA GLY A 506 20.63 -8.28 50.70
C GLY A 506 21.42 -9.23 51.60
N SER A 507 21.71 -8.87 52.85
CA SER A 507 22.65 -9.62 53.71
C SER A 507 22.03 -10.70 54.58
N VAL A 508 20.77 -11.10 54.34
CA VAL A 508 20.12 -12.27 54.98
C VAL A 508 20.20 -12.19 56.51
N GLY A 509 20.05 -10.98 57.07
CA GLY A 509 20.22 -10.72 58.50
C GLY A 509 19.08 -11.25 59.35
N THR A 510 17.84 -11.06 58.88
CA THR A 510 16.62 -11.36 59.63
C THR A 510 15.82 -12.54 59.10
N TYR A 511 16.03 -12.93 57.83
CA TYR A 511 15.34 -14.03 57.16
C TYR A 511 16.36 -14.87 56.37
N PRO A 512 16.19 -16.20 56.30
CA PRO A 512 16.99 -17.09 55.46
C PRO A 512 16.96 -16.72 53.97
N LEU A 513 18.05 -17.03 53.26
CA LEU A 513 18.24 -16.67 51.85
C LEU A 513 17.20 -17.37 50.96
N GLU A 514 16.87 -18.61 51.32
CA GLU A 514 15.96 -19.50 50.61
C GLU A 514 14.50 -19.04 50.67
N LEU A 515 14.17 -18.19 51.66
CA LEU A 515 12.83 -17.63 51.83
C LEU A 515 12.68 -16.26 51.15
N SER A 516 13.73 -15.77 50.50
CA SER A 516 13.75 -14.46 49.85
C SER A 516 13.39 -14.55 48.36
N GLY A 517 12.78 -13.48 47.81
CA GLY A 517 12.45 -13.41 46.38
C GLY A 517 13.70 -13.28 45.50
N SER A 518 13.57 -13.54 44.19
CA SER A 518 14.70 -13.67 43.24
C SER A 518 15.70 -12.50 43.18
N PHE A 519 15.30 -11.30 43.60
CA PHE A 519 16.19 -10.14 43.66
C PHE A 519 17.24 -10.23 44.78
N VAL A 520 16.90 -10.85 45.92
CA VAL A 520 17.76 -10.88 47.11
C VAL A 520 18.97 -11.80 46.92
N PRO A 521 18.86 -13.02 46.37
CA PRO A 521 20.02 -13.85 46.05
C PRO A 521 20.98 -13.19 45.06
N TYR A 522 20.46 -12.48 44.05
CA TYR A 522 21.32 -11.74 43.12
C TYR A 522 22.11 -10.62 43.83
N LEU A 523 21.49 -9.92 44.78
CA LEU A 523 22.13 -8.83 45.52
C LEU A 523 23.13 -9.35 46.58
N HIS A 524 22.84 -10.52 47.16
CA HIS A 524 23.56 -11.12 48.28
C HIS A 524 25.08 -11.19 48.05
N ASP A 525 25.51 -11.65 46.88
CA ASP A 525 26.93 -11.88 46.56
C ASP A 525 27.74 -10.58 46.39
N TRP A 526 27.08 -9.43 46.25
CA TRP A 526 27.75 -8.17 45.91
C TRP A 526 27.81 -7.17 47.08
N VAL A 527 27.08 -7.45 48.16
CA VAL A 527 26.96 -6.51 49.28
C VAL A 527 27.93 -6.84 50.42
N PRO A 528 28.74 -5.86 50.88
CA PRO A 528 29.68 -6.09 51.99
C PRO A 528 29.05 -6.64 53.27
N PHE A 529 27.79 -6.32 53.56
CA PHE A 529 27.10 -6.83 54.76
C PHE A 529 26.91 -8.34 54.75
N THR A 530 26.77 -8.98 53.59
CA THR A 530 26.67 -10.45 53.50
C THR A 530 27.87 -11.10 54.17
N TYR A 531 29.05 -10.70 53.72
CA TYR A 531 30.31 -11.25 54.19
C TYR A 531 30.60 -10.92 55.66
N THR A 532 30.24 -9.73 56.14
CA THR A 532 30.41 -9.42 57.56
C THR A 532 29.41 -10.16 58.45
N VAL A 533 28.16 -10.30 58.03
CA VAL A 533 27.13 -11.06 58.75
C VAL A 533 27.53 -12.52 58.85
N GLU A 534 27.97 -13.13 57.76
CA GLU A 534 28.41 -14.54 57.73
C GLU A 534 29.66 -14.75 58.59
N ALA A 535 30.68 -13.90 58.46
CA ALA A 535 31.88 -14.00 59.29
C ALA A 535 31.59 -13.78 60.77
N PHE A 536 30.69 -12.86 61.12
CA PHE A 536 30.27 -12.68 62.50
C PHE A 536 29.46 -13.87 63.00
N ARG A 537 28.54 -14.45 62.22
CA ARG A 537 27.80 -15.67 62.60
C ARG A 537 28.76 -16.81 62.90
N SER A 538 29.70 -17.07 62.00
CA SER A 538 30.73 -18.10 62.18
C SER A 538 31.59 -17.85 63.43
N THR A 539 32.02 -16.63 63.71
CA THR A 539 32.87 -16.36 64.89
C THR A 539 32.10 -16.28 66.21
N ILE A 540 30.80 -15.97 66.17
CA ILE A 540 29.93 -15.88 67.34
C ILE A 540 29.40 -17.26 67.74
N ALA A 541 28.88 -18.02 66.78
CA ALA A 541 28.25 -19.33 67.03
C ALA A 541 29.19 -20.53 66.77
N GLY A 542 30.28 -20.35 66.03
CA GLY A 542 31.23 -21.42 65.65
C GLY A 542 30.93 -22.05 64.28
N GLY A 543 31.71 -23.06 63.88
CA GLY A 543 31.32 -24.05 62.87
C GLY A 543 31.75 -23.80 61.41
N GLU A 544 31.72 -22.57 60.89
CA GLU A 544 31.97 -22.30 59.46
C GLU A 544 33.27 -21.55 59.18
N SER A 545 33.82 -21.67 57.96
CA SER A 545 35.04 -20.97 57.56
C SER A 545 34.76 -19.50 57.24
N ILE A 546 35.50 -18.58 57.87
CA ILE A 546 35.45 -17.13 57.54
C ILE A 546 36.32 -16.74 56.34
N GLY A 547 36.92 -17.70 55.64
CA GLY A 547 37.94 -17.45 54.62
C GLY A 547 37.46 -16.56 53.48
N GLU A 548 36.27 -16.86 52.94
CA GLU A 548 35.70 -16.11 51.82
C GLU A 548 35.40 -14.65 52.21
N ALA A 549 34.76 -14.44 53.36
CA ALA A 549 34.48 -13.11 53.88
C ALA A 549 35.76 -12.30 54.13
N VAL A 550 36.80 -12.91 54.68
CA VAL A 550 38.10 -12.24 54.91
C VAL A 550 38.73 -11.83 53.58
N VAL A 551 38.70 -12.69 52.56
CA VAL A 551 39.22 -12.38 51.22
C VAL A 551 38.44 -11.22 50.60
N PHE A 552 37.10 -11.29 50.60
CA PHE A 552 36.25 -10.25 50.03
C PHE A 552 36.50 -8.89 50.69
N LEU A 553 36.48 -8.83 52.02
CA LEU A 553 36.69 -7.58 52.76
C LEU A 553 38.10 -7.00 52.55
N THR A 554 39.10 -7.87 52.43
CA THR A 554 40.48 -7.44 52.14
C THR A 554 40.59 -6.88 50.72
N VAL A 555 39.99 -7.54 49.72
CA VAL A 555 39.94 -7.04 48.34
C VAL A 555 39.21 -5.69 48.30
N LEU A 556 38.05 -5.60 48.94
CA LEU A 556 37.26 -4.37 49.02
C LEU A 556 38.07 -3.22 49.64
N TRP A 557 38.74 -3.49 50.77
CA TRP A 557 39.63 -2.53 51.42
C TRP A 557 40.72 -2.05 50.45
N LEU A 558 41.49 -2.96 49.86
CA LEU A 558 42.63 -2.60 49.02
C LEU A 558 42.22 -1.85 47.75
N VAL A 559 41.13 -2.27 47.10
CA VAL A 559 40.60 -1.64 45.88
C VAL A 559 40.17 -0.20 46.18
N PHE A 560 39.32 0.01 47.18
CA PHE A 560 38.84 1.37 47.48
C PHE A 560 39.94 2.27 48.05
N THR A 561 40.93 1.70 48.75
CA THR A 561 42.13 2.45 49.15
C THR A 561 42.94 2.90 47.94
N ALA A 562 43.19 2.01 46.98
CA ALA A 562 43.93 2.33 45.76
C ALA A 562 43.20 3.40 44.92
N LEU A 563 41.88 3.27 44.78
CA LEU A 563 41.04 4.27 44.11
C LEU A 563 41.10 5.64 44.81
N THR A 564 41.07 5.65 46.14
CA THR A 564 41.20 6.89 46.92
C THR A 564 42.58 7.52 46.74
N ILE A 565 43.66 6.73 46.81
CA ILE A 565 45.03 7.23 46.56
C ILE A 565 45.12 7.85 45.16
N LEU A 566 44.59 7.16 44.15
CA LEU A 566 44.54 7.66 42.77
C LEU A 566 43.80 9.00 42.69
N GLU A 567 42.64 9.11 43.34
CA GLU A 567 41.86 10.33 43.40
C GLU A 567 42.66 11.49 44.02
N PHE A 568 43.33 11.25 45.15
CA PHE A 568 44.19 12.24 45.80
C PHE A 568 45.37 12.67 44.93
N GLN A 569 45.95 11.76 44.14
CA GLN A 569 47.01 12.08 43.18
C GLN A 569 46.49 12.97 42.03
N ILE A 570 45.34 12.62 41.46
CA ILE A 570 44.68 13.43 40.42
C ILE A 570 44.33 14.82 40.97
N ARG A 571 43.76 14.88 42.17
CA ARG A 571 43.35 16.11 42.85
C ARG A 571 44.55 17.01 43.13
N ALA A 572 45.64 16.46 43.67
CA ALA A 572 46.87 17.20 43.88
C ALA A 572 47.49 17.73 42.57
N ALA A 573 47.44 16.94 41.49
CA ALA A 573 47.91 17.38 40.18
C ALA A 573 47.06 18.51 39.59
N LYS A 574 45.73 18.48 39.77
CA LYS A 574 44.83 19.56 39.34
C LYS A 574 45.07 20.86 40.11
N ILE A 575 45.23 20.79 41.44
CA ILE A 575 45.53 21.94 42.30
C ILE A 575 46.85 22.60 41.86
N ARG A 576 47.90 21.82 41.60
CA ARG A 576 49.19 22.35 41.10
C ARG A 576 49.08 23.03 39.74
N LYS A 577 48.15 22.60 38.90
CA LYS A 577 47.89 23.15 37.56
C LYS A 577 46.87 24.30 37.57
N GLY A 578 46.37 24.71 38.74
CA GLY A 578 45.34 25.76 38.85
C GLY A 578 44.00 25.42 38.19
N LYS A 579 43.70 24.13 38.00
CA LYS A 579 42.44 23.68 37.39
C LYS A 579 41.32 23.56 38.43
N PRO A 580 40.06 23.83 38.06
CA PRO A 580 38.93 23.66 38.97
C PRO A 580 38.80 22.19 39.42
N LEU A 581 38.34 22.02 40.67
CA LEU A 581 38.11 20.71 41.28
C LEU A 581 36.67 20.27 41.04
N ALA A 582 36.42 18.96 41.12
CA ALA A 582 35.05 18.44 41.09
C ALA A 582 34.21 19.01 42.25
N GLU A 583 34.84 19.19 43.41
CA GLU A 583 34.25 19.81 44.60
C GLU A 583 33.80 21.26 44.34
N SER A 584 34.58 22.08 43.61
CA SER A 584 34.17 23.46 43.28
C SER A 584 32.94 23.50 42.35
N TRP A 585 32.78 22.50 41.48
CA TRP A 585 31.58 22.37 40.64
C TRP A 585 30.37 21.89 41.47
N LEU A 586 30.58 20.97 42.42
CA LEU A 586 29.54 20.52 43.34
C LEU A 586 29.08 21.63 44.28
N GLU A 587 30.00 22.47 44.77
CA GLU A 587 29.70 23.67 45.57
C GLU A 587 28.85 24.67 44.77
N GLU A 588 29.19 24.94 43.50
CA GLU A 588 28.42 25.82 42.62
C GLU A 588 26.98 25.34 42.40
N LYS A 589 26.75 24.02 42.45
CA LYS A 589 25.42 23.39 42.34
C LYS A 589 24.70 23.19 43.67
N GLY A 590 25.29 23.60 44.80
CA GLY A 590 24.71 23.42 46.14
C GLY A 590 24.69 21.96 46.62
N LEU A 591 25.53 21.10 46.04
CA LEU A 591 25.60 19.66 46.30
C LEU A 591 26.77 19.25 47.22
N ALA A 592 27.69 20.17 47.51
CA ALA A 592 28.87 19.93 48.35
C ALA A 592 28.64 20.22 49.85
#